data_AF-F7RYJ4-F1
#
_entry.id   AF-F7RYJ4-F1
#
_cell.length_a   1.000
_cell.length_b   1.000
_cell.length_c   1.000
_cell.angle_alpha   90.00
_cell.angle_beta   90.00
_cell.angle_gamma   90.00
#
_symmetry.space_group_name_H-M   'P 1'
#
loop_
_entity.id
_entity.type
_entity.pdbx_description
1 polymer ?
#
loop_
_entity_poly.entity_id
_entity_poly.type
_entity_poly.pdbx_seq_one_letter_code
_entity_poly.pdbx_strand_id
1 'polypeptide(L)'
;MKTFLLILLMVALLAVFGPTLVGFIISLLAVVVVPVFVVALLAGVAFAVGIALFGSTVLAVAIASAVLVLVGFSLFWPILLIALVVWIFSRNRTQTA
;
A
#
# COMPACT_ATOMS: atom_id res chain seq x y z
N MET A 1 -25.51 -5.77 -35.93
CA MET A 1 -24.57 -6.92 -35.82
C MET A 1 -23.21 -6.53 -35.24
N LYS A 2 -22.51 -5.49 -35.76
CA LYS A 2 -21.21 -5.05 -35.21
C LYS A 2 -21.22 -4.71 -33.71
N THR A 3 -22.23 -3.99 -33.23
CA THR A 3 -22.37 -3.62 -31.81
C THR A 3 -22.56 -4.84 -30.91
N PHE A 4 -23.31 -5.84 -31.38
CA PHE A 4 -23.52 -7.10 -30.66
C PHE A 4 -22.20 -7.90 -30.55
N LEU A 5 -21.44 -8.00 -31.64
CA LEU A 5 -20.12 -8.64 -31.64
C LEU A 5 -19.11 -7.94 -30.73
N LEU A 6 -19.12 -6.60 -30.68
CA LEU A 6 -18.26 -5.82 -29.79
C LEU A 6 -18.59 -6.04 -28.31
N ILE A 7 -19.88 -6.10 -27.97
CA ILE A 7 -20.32 -6.39 -26.59
C ILE A 7 -19.90 -7.81 -26.19
N LEU A 8 -20.09 -8.79 -27.09
CA LEU A 8 -19.73 -10.18 -26.83
C LEU A 8 -18.21 -10.36 -26.69
N LEU A 9 -17.43 -9.64 -27.49
CA LEU A 9 -15.97 -9.58 -27.39
C LEU A 9 -15.51 -8.92 -26.08
N MET A 10 -16.14 -7.82 -25.65
CA MET A 10 -15.86 -7.20 -24.35
C MET A 10 -16.14 -8.15 -23.19
N VAL A 11 -17.27 -8.87 -23.21
CA VAL A 11 -17.62 -9.85 -22.18
C VAL A 11 -16.63 -11.03 -22.18
N ALA A 12 -16.22 -11.51 -23.36
CA ALA A 12 -15.20 -12.56 -23.47
C ALA A 12 -13.82 -12.09 -22.94
N LEU A 13 -13.41 -10.87 -23.29
CA LEU A 13 -12.17 -10.27 -22.75
C LEU A 13 -12.25 -10.08 -21.24
N LEU A 14 -13.37 -9.62 -20.71
CA LEU A 14 -13.56 -9.46 -19.26
C LEU A 14 -13.60 -10.80 -18.54
N ALA A 15 -14.14 -11.86 -19.15
CA ALA A 15 -14.11 -13.20 -18.57
C ALA A 15 -12.68 -13.78 -18.51
N VAL A 16 -11.85 -13.51 -19.54
CA VAL A 16 -10.47 -14.01 -19.63
C VAL A 16 -9.51 -13.19 -18.75
N PHE A 17 -9.62 -11.86 -18.78
CA PHE A 17 -8.70 -10.94 -18.09
C PHE A 17 -9.26 -10.36 -16.77
N GLY A 18 -10.54 -10.53 -16.50
CA GLY A 18 -11.19 -10.06 -15.27
C GLY A 18 -10.56 -10.63 -14.00
N PRO A 19 -10.33 -11.95 -13.90
CA PRO A 19 -9.67 -12.54 -12.73
C PRO A 19 -8.27 -11.97 -12.49
N THR A 20 -7.51 -11.74 -13.57
CA THR A 20 -6.18 -11.13 -13.47
C THR A 20 -6.23 -9.66 -13.05
N LEU A 21 -7.22 -8.89 -13.53
CA LEU A 21 -7.42 -7.50 -13.11
C LEU A 21 -7.83 -7.41 -11.64
N VAL A 22 -8.74 -8.27 -11.20
CA VAL A 22 -9.16 -8.34 -9.78
C VAL A 22 -7.97 -8.75 -8.91
N GLY A 23 -7.19 -9.74 -9.33
CA GLY A 23 -5.97 -10.15 -8.62
C GLY A 23 -4.93 -9.02 -8.52
N PHE A 24 -4.77 -8.23 -9.58
CA PHE A 24 -3.88 -7.06 -9.61
C PHE A 24 -4.35 -5.94 -8.66
N ILE A 25 -5.66 -5.66 -8.62
CA ILE A 25 -6.22 -4.65 -7.71
C ILE A 25 -6.04 -5.09 -6.25
N ILE A 26 -6.31 -6.36 -5.95
CA ILE A 26 -6.14 -6.92 -4.59
C ILE A 26 -4.66 -6.88 -4.18
N SER A 27 -3.74 -7.21 -5.09
CA SER A 27 -2.31 -7.17 -4.78
C SER A 27 -1.82 -5.75 -4.52
N LEU A 28 -2.27 -4.76 -5.30
CA LEU A 28 -2.00 -3.34 -5.03
C LEU A 28 -2.54 -2.89 -3.66
N LEU A 29 -3.75 -3.30 -3.30
CA LEU A 29 -4.32 -3.05 -1.98
C LEU A 29 -3.48 -3.70 -0.88
N ALA A 30 -3.05 -4.95 -1.08
CA ALA A 30 -2.22 -5.67 -0.12
C ALA A 30 -0.86 -4.99 0.12
N VAL A 31 -0.26 -4.39 -0.92
CA VAL A 31 1.01 -3.63 -0.80
C VAL A 31 0.91 -2.47 0.18
N VAL A 32 -0.28 -1.88 0.36
CA VAL A 32 -0.49 -0.80 1.33
C VAL A 32 -1.00 -1.35 2.67
N VAL A 33 -2.01 -2.23 2.64
CA VAL A 33 -2.69 -2.71 3.84
C VAL A 33 -1.77 -3.56 4.72
N VAL A 34 -0.96 -4.43 4.13
CA VAL A 34 -0.07 -5.32 4.90
C VAL A 34 0.98 -4.52 5.69
N PRO A 35 1.72 -3.57 5.10
CA PRO A 35 2.64 -2.72 5.87
C PRO A 35 1.94 -1.89 6.95
N VAL A 36 0.77 -1.30 6.67
CA VAL A 36 0.00 -0.57 7.68
C VAL A 36 -0.32 -1.47 8.87
N PHE A 37 -0.77 -2.70 8.61
CA PHE A 37 -1.10 -3.66 9.66
C PHE A 37 0.13 -4.07 10.48
N VAL A 38 1.27 -4.33 9.83
CA VAL A 38 2.53 -4.67 10.51
C VAL A 38 2.99 -3.53 11.41
N VAL A 39 2.94 -2.28 10.92
CA VAL A 39 3.31 -1.09 11.70
C VAL A 39 2.40 -0.93 12.93
N ALA A 40 1.08 -1.09 12.74
CA ALA A 40 0.12 -1.01 13.83
C ALA A 40 0.34 -2.10 14.89
N LEU A 41 0.65 -3.32 14.46
CA LEU A 41 0.91 -4.45 15.35
C LEU A 41 2.18 -4.22 16.18
N LEU A 42 3.27 -3.76 15.54
CA LEU A 42 4.52 -3.42 16.22
C LEU A 42 4.32 -2.27 17.22
N ALA A 43 3.58 -1.23 16.86
CA ALA A 43 3.26 -0.14 17.77
C ALA A 43 2.41 -0.61 18.96
N GLY A 44 1.46 -1.52 18.75
CA GLY A 44 0.68 -2.14 19.81
C GLY A 44 1.53 -2.97 20.78
N VAL A 45 2.48 -3.75 20.25
CA VAL A 45 3.45 -4.49 21.08
C VAL A 45 4.32 -3.52 21.89
N ALA A 46 4.84 -2.47 21.26
CA ALA A 46 5.66 -1.47 21.92
C ALA A 46 4.89 -0.73 23.03
N PHE A 47 3.60 -0.44 22.81
CA PHE A 47 2.70 0.10 23.82
C PHE A 47 2.54 -0.85 25.01
N ALA A 48 2.23 -2.13 24.75
CA ALA A 48 2.06 -3.12 25.81
C ALA A 48 3.34 -3.30 26.65
N VAL A 49 4.49 -3.37 26.00
CA VAL A 49 5.81 -3.43 26.66
C VAL A 49 6.06 -2.14 27.45
N GLY A 50 5.74 -0.97 26.89
CA GLY A 50 5.88 0.32 27.57
C GLY A 50 5.05 0.41 28.85
N ILE A 51 3.81 -0.07 28.82
CA ILE A 51 2.97 -0.15 30.03
C ILE A 51 3.59 -1.13 31.04
N ALA A 52 3.99 -2.32 30.60
CA ALA A 52 4.50 -3.36 31.47
C ALA A 52 5.81 -2.95 32.18
N LEU A 53 6.68 -2.19 31.51
CA LEU A 53 7.98 -1.79 32.06
C LEU A 53 7.92 -0.50 32.88
N PHE A 54 7.14 0.49 32.43
CA PHE A 54 7.16 1.83 33.02
C PHE A 54 5.92 2.15 33.87
N GLY A 55 4.87 1.33 33.81
CA GLY A 55 3.61 1.56 34.54
C GLY A 55 2.89 2.85 34.14
N SER A 56 3.32 3.50 33.05
CA SER A 56 2.87 4.83 32.62
C SER A 56 2.33 4.77 31.21
N THR A 57 1.05 5.12 31.05
CA THR A 57 0.38 5.20 29.75
C THR A 57 1.01 6.27 28.87
N VAL A 58 1.45 7.40 29.44
CA VAL A 58 2.08 8.50 28.68
C VAL A 58 3.38 8.03 28.03
N LEU A 59 4.24 7.33 28.78
CA LEU A 59 5.49 6.77 28.25
C LEU A 59 5.22 5.68 27.21
N ALA A 60 4.23 4.81 27.46
CA ALA A 60 3.84 3.78 26.51
C ALA A 60 3.36 4.37 25.17
N VAL A 61 2.53 5.42 25.20
CA VAL A 61 2.10 6.14 23.99
C VAL A 61 3.28 6.77 23.27
N ALA A 62 4.23 7.38 23.99
CA ALA A 62 5.42 7.98 23.39
C ALA A 62 6.31 6.96 22.68
N ILE A 63 6.47 5.77 23.26
CA ILE A 63 7.22 4.67 22.63
C ILE A 63 6.48 4.16 21.39
N ALA A 64 5.17 3.92 21.51
CA ALA A 64 4.36 3.43 20.40
C ALA A 64 4.34 4.43 19.22
N SER A 65 4.25 5.73 19.49
CA SER A 65 4.30 6.78 18.47
C SER A 65 5.68 6.88 17.82
N ALA A 66 6.77 6.72 18.58
CA ALA A 66 8.12 6.63 18.02
C ALA A 66 8.24 5.43 17.07
N VAL A 67 7.68 4.28 17.42
CA VAL A 67 7.64 3.09 16.54
C VAL A 67 6.81 3.36 15.28
N LEU A 68 5.64 3.99 15.39
CA LEU A 68 4.83 4.35 14.22
C LEU A 68 5.60 5.25 13.25
N VAL A 69 6.30 6.26 13.77
CA VAL A 69 7.08 7.19 12.93
C VAL A 69 8.27 6.49 12.31
N LEU A 70 9.08 5.78 13.09
CA LEU A 70 10.32 5.15 12.59
C LEU A 70 10.05 4.00 11.62
N VAL A 71 9.14 3.09 11.99
CA VAL A 71 8.82 1.90 11.19
C VAL A 71 7.89 2.25 10.04
N GLY A 72 6.92 3.15 10.26
CA GLY A 72 6.09 3.67 9.19
C GLY A 72 6.94 4.38 8.14
N PHE A 73 7.84 5.27 8.56
CA PHE A 73 8.74 5.94 7.63
C PHE A 73 9.63 4.95 6.88
N SER A 74 10.25 3.97 7.55
CA SER A 74 11.15 3.02 6.89
C SER A 74 10.46 2.12 5.85
N LEU A 75 9.19 1.77 6.05
CA LEU A 75 8.42 0.94 5.12
C LEU A 75 7.83 1.74 3.95
N PHE A 76 7.32 2.95 4.20
CA PHE A 76 6.67 3.75 3.16
C PHE A 76 7.64 4.60 2.34
N TRP A 77 8.81 4.96 2.89
CA TRP A 77 9.78 5.80 2.20
C TRP A 77 10.34 5.20 0.90
N PRO A 78 10.73 3.91 0.84
CA PRO A 78 11.17 3.29 -0.42
C PRO A 78 10.09 3.32 -1.50
N ILE A 79 8.82 3.10 -1.12
CA ILE A 79 7.68 3.14 -2.05
C ILE A 79 7.52 4.55 -2.62
N LEU A 80 7.61 5.58 -1.78
CA LEU A 80 7.55 6.98 -2.21
C LEU A 80 8.72 7.35 -3.15
N LEU A 81 9.93 6.88 -2.86
CA LEU A 81 11.09 7.10 -3.73
C LEU A 81 10.91 6.43 -5.09
N ILE A 82 10.43 5.18 -5.13
CA ILE A 82 10.13 4.48 -6.39
C ILE A 82 9.05 5.24 -7.17
N ALA A 83 7.98 5.66 -6.51
CA ALA A 83 6.91 6.43 -7.15
C ALA A 83 7.42 7.77 -7.72
N LEU A 84 8.28 8.47 -6.99
CA LEU A 84 8.92 9.71 -7.43
C LEU A 84 9.81 9.47 -8.66
N VAL A 85 10.63 8.42 -8.64
CA VAL A 85 11.47 8.02 -9.77
C VAL A 85 10.63 7.73 -11.00
N VAL A 86 9.58 6.89 -10.87
CA VAL A 86 8.65 6.59 -11.96
C VAL A 86 8.01 7.87 -12.51
N TRP A 87 7.56 8.77 -11.64
CA TRP A 87 6.95 10.04 -12.02
C TRP A 87 7.90 10.94 -12.83
N ILE A 88 9.16 11.08 -12.38
CA ILE A 88 10.19 11.86 -13.09
C ILE A 88 10.40 11.28 -14.50
N PHE A 89 10.56 9.96 -14.62
CA PHE A 89 10.80 9.32 -15.90
C PHE A 89 9.57 9.29 -16.82
N SER A 90 8.35 9.21 -16.26
CA SER A 90 7.12 9.28 -17.06
C SER A 90 6.87 10.67 -17.64
N ARG A 91 7.24 11.73 -16.92
CA ARG A 91 7.05 13.13 -17.36
C ARG A 91 7.77 13.44 -18.67
N ASN A 92 8.97 12.90 -18.86
CA ASN A 92 9.74 13.12 -20.09
C ASN A 92 9.12 12.46 -21.32
N ARG A 93 8.44 11.31 -21.15
CA ARG A 93 7.75 10.63 -22.28
C ARG A 93 6.54 11.41 -22.78
N THR A 94 5.83 12.11 -21.91
CA THR A 94 4.65 12.91 -22.29
C THR A 94 4.96 14.26 -22.94
N GLN A 95 6.21 14.74 -22.86
CA GLN A 95 6.62 16.03 -23.46
C GLN A 95 7.32 15.89 -24.82
N THR A 96 7.69 14.68 -25.21
CA THR A 96 8.45 14.38 -26.44
C THR A 96 7.61 13.63 -27.49
N ALA A 97 6.34 13.38 -27.21
CA ALA A 97 5.38 12.72 -28.11
C ALA A 97 4.43 13.73 -28.76
#